data_AF-A0A5N6M9E5-F1
#
_entry.id   AF-A0A5N6M9E5-F1
#
_cell.length_a   1.000
_cell.length_b   1.000
_cell.length_c   1.000
_cell.angle_alpha   90.00
_cell.angle_beta   90.00
_cell.angle_gamma   90.00
#
_symmetry.space_group_name_H-M   'P 1'
#
loop_
_entity.id
_entity.type
_entity.pdbx_description
1 polymer ?
#
loop_
_entity_poly.entity_id
_entity_poly.type
_entity_poly.pdbx_seq_one_letter_code
_entity_poly.pdbx_strand_id
1 'polypeptide(L)'
;MSGRGTNALRLKRKAEKARIDMMVERKFNKVLAEYEANRHASETSGSNNGSHGGVAKGCSFKAFLSCHPHKFQGTEGAVGLLRWIEKLESVFSVAECLEENRVKYATGTLEGPALTWWNTHVQTLGLDTANSIPWENFTRMLHEE
;
A
#
# COMPACT_ATOMS: atom_id res chain seq x y z
N MET A 1 -39.55 23.82 16.95
CA MET A 1 -39.31 22.82 15.88
C MET A 1 -37.79 22.62 15.70
N SER A 2 -37.15 21.73 16.48
CA SER A 2 -35.67 21.55 16.44
C SER A 2 -35.19 20.07 16.39
N GLY A 3 -36.07 19.13 16.02
CA GLY A 3 -35.77 17.68 16.08
C GLY A 3 -35.37 16.99 14.76
N ARG A 4 -35.35 17.72 13.63
CA ARG A 4 -35.07 17.12 12.30
C ARG A 4 -33.57 16.99 11.99
N GLY A 5 -32.73 17.89 12.51
CA GLY A 5 -31.30 17.90 12.22
C GLY A 5 -30.51 16.73 12.85
N THR A 6 -30.85 16.34 14.08
CA THR A 6 -30.12 15.32 14.85
C THR A 6 -30.33 13.90 14.31
N ASN A 7 -31.56 13.58 13.87
CA ASN A 7 -31.90 12.29 13.28
C ASN A 7 -31.24 12.07 11.92
N ALA A 8 -31.17 13.12 11.08
CA ALA A 8 -30.51 13.06 9.77
C ALA A 8 -29.00 12.79 9.91
N LEU A 9 -28.32 13.46 10.85
CA LEU A 9 -26.92 13.23 11.15
C LEU A 9 -26.65 11.80 11.68
N ARG A 10 -27.55 11.28 12.54
CA ARG A 10 -27.45 9.91 13.05
C ARG A 10 -27.57 8.87 11.94
N LEU A 11 -28.52 9.05 11.02
CA LEU A 11 -28.71 8.18 9.86
C LEU A 11 -27.51 8.23 8.91
N LYS A 12 -26.97 9.42 8.64
CA LYS A 12 -25.74 9.58 7.84
C LYS A 12 -24.54 8.85 8.45
N ARG A 13 -24.30 9.01 9.76
CA ARG A 13 -23.21 8.29 10.47
C ARG A 13 -23.41 6.77 10.43
N LYS A 14 -24.65 6.28 10.59
CA LYS A 14 -24.96 4.85 10.51
C LYS A 14 -24.70 4.29 9.11
N ALA A 15 -25.09 5.04 8.07
CA ALA A 15 -24.83 4.66 6.68
C ALA A 15 -23.33 4.64 6.37
N GLU A 16 -22.57 5.64 6.84
CA GLU A 16 -21.12 5.69 6.64
C GLU A 16 -20.41 4.53 7.36
N LYS A 17 -20.78 4.27 8.62
CA LYS A 17 -20.24 3.11 9.35
C LYS A 17 -20.52 1.80 8.61
N ALA A 18 -21.75 1.58 8.12
CA ALA A 18 -22.10 0.38 7.38
C ALA A 18 -21.32 0.24 6.06
N ARG A 19 -21.04 1.36 5.37
CA ARG A 19 -20.20 1.37 4.17
C ARG A 19 -18.77 0.95 4.47
N ILE A 20 -18.18 1.52 5.53
CA ILE A 20 -16.83 1.16 5.98
C ILE A 20 -16.79 -0.32 6.38
N ASP A 21 -17.74 -0.79 7.19
CA ASP A 21 -17.85 -2.19 7.61
C ASP A 21 -17.90 -3.12 6.38
N MET A 22 -18.74 -2.83 5.39
CA MET A 22 -18.80 -3.61 4.14
C MET A 22 -17.48 -3.59 3.35
N MET A 23 -16.81 -2.44 3.26
CA MET A 23 -15.53 -2.35 2.55
C MET A 23 -14.45 -3.19 3.24
N VAL A 24 -14.43 -3.19 4.58
CA VAL A 24 -13.51 -4.00 5.38
C VAL A 24 -13.81 -5.48 5.22
N GLU A 25 -15.08 -5.90 5.36
CA GLU A 25 -15.50 -7.29 5.17
C GLU A 25 -15.17 -7.78 3.76
N ARG A 26 -15.43 -6.97 2.73
CA ARG A 26 -15.09 -7.32 1.34
C ARG A 26 -13.60 -7.54 1.16
N LYS A 27 -12.75 -6.65 1.71
CA LYS A 27 -11.29 -6.81 1.63
C LYS A 27 -10.82 -8.03 2.41
N PHE A 28 -11.34 -8.26 3.61
CA PHE A 28 -10.99 -9.41 4.43
C PHE A 28 -11.36 -10.74 3.75
N ASN A 29 -12.58 -10.86 3.24
CA ASN A 29 -13.04 -12.07 2.54
C ASN A 29 -12.23 -12.34 1.27
N LYS A 30 -11.80 -11.28 0.56
CA LYS A 30 -10.91 -11.43 -0.60
C LYS A 30 -9.56 -12.02 -0.20
N VAL A 31 -8.92 -11.49 0.84
CA VAL A 31 -7.64 -12.00 1.36
C VAL A 31 -7.78 -13.44 1.86
N LEU A 32 -8.89 -13.77 2.53
CA LEU A 32 -9.16 -15.13 2.99
C LEU A 32 -9.27 -16.12 1.82
N ALA A 33 -10.01 -15.76 0.78
CA ALA A 33 -10.16 -16.60 -0.42
C ALA A 33 -8.82 -16.81 -1.15
N GLU A 34 -7.98 -15.77 -1.24
CA GLU A 34 -6.63 -15.87 -1.81
C GLU A 34 -5.73 -16.81 -0.98
N TYR A 35 -5.80 -16.71 0.35
CA TYR A 35 -5.06 -17.60 1.25
C TYR A 35 -5.48 -19.07 1.10
N GLU A 36 -6.77 -19.36 1.06
CA GLU A 36 -7.31 -20.72 0.88
C GLU A 36 -6.93 -21.30 -0.49
N ALA A 37 -7.00 -20.52 -1.56
CA ALA A 37 -6.58 -20.94 -2.90
C ALA A 37 -5.09 -21.32 -2.95
N ASN A 38 -4.22 -20.52 -2.32
CA ASN A 38 -2.78 -20.83 -2.24
C ASN A 38 -2.50 -22.09 -1.41
N ARG A 39 -3.26 -22.32 -0.33
CA ARG A 39 -3.13 -23.53 0.50
C ARG A 39 -3.43 -24.78 -0.33
N HIS A 40 -4.52 -24.78 -1.10
CA HIS A 40 -4.89 -25.91 -1.95
C HIS A 40 -3.92 -26.14 -3.12
N ALA A 41 -3.31 -25.08 -3.67
CA ALA A 41 -2.26 -25.22 -4.67
C ALA A 41 -0.98 -25.86 -4.10
N SER A 42 -0.63 -25.56 -2.84
CA SER A 42 0.57 -26.13 -2.20
C SER A 42 0.44 -27.62 -1.85
N GLU A 43 -0.78 -28.12 -1.63
CA GLU A 43 -1.05 -29.54 -1.31
C GLU A 43 -0.92 -30.46 -2.54
N THR A 44 -0.85 -29.91 -3.76
CA THR A 44 -0.73 -30.68 -5.01
C THR A 44 0.68 -30.73 -5.59
N SER A 45 1.65 -30.00 -5.03
CA SER A 45 3.05 -30.02 -5.49
C SER A 45 4.03 -30.42 -4.38
N GLY A 46 4.15 -31.73 -4.14
CA GLY A 46 5.24 -32.29 -3.35
C GLY A 46 6.45 -32.64 -4.21
N SER A 47 7.53 -31.83 -4.19
CA SER A 47 8.93 -32.31 -4.16
C SER A 47 9.98 -31.18 -4.25
N ASN A 48 10.81 -31.16 -3.20
CA ASN A 48 12.29 -31.11 -3.15
C ASN A 48 13.14 -29.96 -3.71
N ASN A 49 14.21 -29.75 -2.91
CA ASN A 49 15.48 -29.05 -3.12
C ASN A 49 15.38 -27.51 -3.07
N GLY A 50 16.19 -26.79 -2.30
CA GLY A 50 17.58 -27.05 -1.92
C GLY A 50 18.39 -25.84 -2.39
N SER A 51 19.24 -25.30 -1.50
CA SER A 51 20.19 -24.22 -1.78
C SER A 51 19.59 -22.81 -1.98
N HIS A 52 19.43 -22.06 -0.89
CA HIS A 52 19.47 -20.60 -1.00
C HIS A 52 20.91 -20.13 -0.94
N GLY A 53 21.58 -20.24 -2.09
CA GLY A 53 22.68 -19.33 -2.43
C GLY A 53 22.21 -17.89 -2.23
N GLY A 54 23.08 -17.07 -1.67
CA GLY A 54 22.77 -15.69 -1.27
C GLY A 54 22.35 -14.84 -2.47
N VAL A 55 21.04 -14.80 -2.73
CA VAL A 55 20.43 -13.64 -3.40
C VAL A 55 20.68 -12.48 -2.46
N ALA A 56 21.34 -11.42 -2.96
CA ALA A 56 21.60 -10.21 -2.19
C ALA A 56 20.27 -9.75 -1.58
N LYS A 57 20.07 -10.00 -0.29
CA LYS A 57 18.84 -9.58 0.40
C LYS A 57 18.93 -8.07 0.52
N GLY A 58 18.15 -7.36 -0.29
CA GLY A 58 17.94 -5.94 -0.12
C GLY A 58 17.52 -5.57 1.30
N CYS A 59 17.47 -4.28 1.58
CA CYS A 59 16.98 -3.75 2.84
C CYS A 59 15.66 -4.42 3.27
N SER A 60 15.55 -4.74 4.56
CA SER A 60 14.26 -5.13 5.13
C SER A 60 13.37 -3.91 5.32
N PHE A 61 12.05 -4.10 5.36
CA PHE A 61 11.12 -3.02 5.70
C PHE A 61 11.43 -2.39 7.07
N LYS A 62 11.95 -3.17 8.03
CA LYS A 62 12.40 -2.65 9.34
C LYS A 62 13.60 -1.71 9.19
N ALA A 63 14.57 -2.05 8.34
CA ALA A 63 15.73 -1.19 8.07
C ALA A 63 15.28 0.12 7.40
N PHE A 64 14.40 0.02 6.40
CA PHE A 64 13.76 1.18 5.77
C PHE A 64 13.08 2.10 6.80
N LEU A 65 12.24 1.57 7.69
CA LEU A 65 11.57 2.36 8.72
C LEU A 65 12.54 2.98 9.75
N SER A 66 13.67 2.31 10.03
CA SER A 66 14.70 2.82 10.95
C SER A 66 15.40 4.08 10.40
N CYS A 67 15.34 4.31 9.09
CA CYS A 67 15.79 5.55 8.45
C CYS A 67 14.77 6.70 8.53
N HIS A 68 13.63 6.49 9.21
CA HIS A 68 12.58 7.48 9.41
C HIS A 68 12.09 8.10 8.08
N PRO A 69 11.54 7.29 7.17
CA PRO A 69 11.07 7.78 5.88
C PRO A 69 9.94 8.79 6.10
N HIS A 70 9.92 9.84 5.29
CA HIS A 70 8.87 10.85 5.38
C HIS A 70 7.54 10.28 4.92
N LYS A 71 6.47 10.73 5.58
CA LYS A 71 5.10 10.42 5.20
C LYS A 71 4.60 11.45 4.19
N PHE A 72 3.64 11.06 3.36
CA PHE A 72 3.01 11.95 2.38
C PHE A 72 1.49 11.86 2.47
N GLN A 73 0.83 12.98 2.75
CA GLN A 73 -0.63 13.04 2.84
C GLN A 73 -1.27 13.19 1.45
N GLY A 74 -0.57 13.79 0.49
CA GLY A 74 -1.14 14.16 -0.81
C GLY A 74 -1.77 15.55 -0.84
N THR A 75 -1.52 16.39 0.16
CA THR A 75 -2.03 17.78 0.25
C THR A 75 -0.92 18.82 0.23
N GLU A 76 0.34 18.40 0.24
CA GLU A 76 1.53 19.24 0.32
C GLU A 76 1.91 19.88 -1.04
N GLY A 77 1.20 19.54 -2.11
CA GLY A 77 1.43 20.04 -3.47
C GLY A 77 2.72 19.51 -4.13
N ALA A 78 3.04 20.04 -5.32
CA ALA A 78 4.16 19.56 -6.12
C ALA A 78 5.52 19.63 -5.39
N VAL A 79 5.77 20.71 -4.64
CA VAL A 79 7.01 20.84 -3.85
C VAL A 79 7.08 19.81 -2.72
N GLY A 80 5.95 19.52 -2.07
CA GLY A 80 5.86 18.49 -1.05
C GLY A 80 6.09 17.09 -1.61
N LEU A 81 5.51 16.80 -2.77
CA LEU A 81 5.72 15.55 -3.50
C LEU A 81 7.19 15.35 -3.86
N LEU A 82 7.83 16.36 -4.46
CA LEU A 82 9.25 16.30 -4.83
C LEU A 82 10.14 16.03 -3.62
N ARG A 83 9.94 16.76 -2.51
CA ARG A 83 10.69 16.55 -1.26
C ARG A 83 10.50 15.15 -0.69
N TRP A 84 9.30 14.60 -0.79
CA TRP A 84 9.02 13.24 -0.33
C TRP A 84 9.74 12.19 -1.19
N ILE A 85 9.72 12.34 -2.52
CA ILE A 85 10.45 11.48 -3.47
C ILE A 85 11.96 11.53 -3.18
N GLU A 86 12.55 12.72 -3.13
CA GLU A 86 13.99 12.91 -2.86
C GLU A 86 14.40 12.25 -1.53
N LYS A 87 13.58 12.40 -0.48
CA LYS A 87 13.86 11.78 0.81
C LYS A 87 13.81 10.26 0.72
N LEU A 88 12.81 9.70 0.04
CA LEU A 88 12.70 8.25 -0.11
C LEU A 88 13.84 7.67 -0.92
N GLU A 89 14.29 8.34 -1.98
CA GLU A 89 15.46 7.92 -2.75
C GLU A 89 16.74 7.90 -1.89
N SER A 90 16.92 8.91 -1.04
CA SER A 90 17.99 8.92 -0.04
C SER A 90 17.87 7.75 0.94
N VAL A 91 16.67 7.46 1.46
CA VAL A 91 16.43 6.33 2.36
C VAL A 91 16.70 4.99 1.65
N PHE A 92 16.27 4.82 0.40
CA PHE A 92 16.53 3.61 -0.37
C PHE A 92 18.02 3.38 -0.57
N SER A 93 18.78 4.45 -0.82
CA SER A 93 20.23 4.37 -0.93
C SER A 93 20.90 4.01 0.40
N VAL A 94 20.55 4.70 1.50
CA VAL A 94 21.16 4.47 2.82
C VAL A 94 20.81 3.09 3.39
N ALA A 95 19.59 2.62 3.19
CA ALA A 95 19.15 1.32 3.67
C ALA A 95 19.54 0.17 2.73
N GLU A 96 20.06 0.46 1.53
CA GLU A 96 20.38 -0.52 0.47
C GLU A 96 19.13 -1.30 -0.01
N CYS A 97 18.05 -0.58 -0.29
CA CYS A 97 16.79 -1.17 -0.75
C CYS A 97 16.85 -1.51 -2.25
N LEU A 98 16.57 -2.76 -2.58
CA LEU A 98 16.42 -3.21 -3.96
C LEU A 98 15.24 -2.50 -4.64
N GLU A 99 15.37 -2.31 -5.95
CA GLU A 99 14.38 -1.61 -6.77
C GLU A 99 12.99 -2.23 -6.67
N GLU A 100 12.90 -3.57 -6.65
CA GLU A 100 11.68 -4.35 -6.47
C GLU A 100 10.92 -4.06 -5.16
N ASN A 101 11.59 -3.54 -4.13
CA ASN A 101 10.98 -3.23 -2.83
C ASN A 101 10.59 -1.76 -2.69
N ARG A 102 11.04 -0.88 -3.59
CA ARG A 102 10.91 0.59 -3.42
C ARG A 102 9.45 1.03 -3.39
N VAL A 103 8.64 0.64 -4.36
CA VAL A 103 7.21 1.03 -4.40
C VAL A 103 6.46 0.43 -3.21
N LYS A 104 6.67 -0.85 -2.91
CA LYS A 104 6.07 -1.51 -1.74
C LYS A 104 6.39 -0.78 -0.43
N TYR A 105 7.60 -0.26 -0.27
CA TYR A 105 8.01 0.44 0.95
C TYR A 105 7.55 1.89 0.97
N ALA A 106 7.68 2.60 -0.16
CA ALA A 106 7.20 3.98 -0.32
C ALA A 106 5.71 4.09 -0.04
N THR A 107 4.91 3.17 -0.59
CA THR A 107 3.45 3.19 -0.44
C THR A 107 3.01 2.95 1.01
N GLY A 108 3.86 2.30 1.82
CA GLY A 108 3.69 2.18 3.27
C GLY A 108 3.87 3.50 4.05
N THR A 109 4.30 4.58 3.39
CA THR A 109 4.45 5.93 3.96
C THR A 109 3.38 6.90 3.48
N LEU A 110 2.50 6.46 2.57
CA LEU A 110 1.36 7.25 2.13
C LEU A 110 0.29 7.29 3.22
N GLU A 111 -0.31 8.45 3.40
CA GLU A 111 -1.42 8.69 4.31
C GLU A 111 -2.52 9.49 3.62
N GLY A 112 -3.66 9.66 4.29
CA GLY A 112 -4.73 10.56 3.83
C GLY A 112 -5.19 10.33 2.38
N PRO A 113 -5.38 11.41 1.60
CA PRO A 113 -5.71 11.34 0.18
C PRO A 113 -4.75 10.49 -0.66
N ALA A 114 -3.44 10.58 -0.44
CA ALA A 114 -2.46 9.82 -1.21
C ALA A 114 -2.60 8.30 -1.01
N LEU A 115 -2.86 7.86 0.23
CA LEU A 115 -3.14 6.46 0.51
C LEU A 115 -4.46 6.00 -0.14
N THR A 116 -5.47 6.88 -0.21
CA THR A 116 -6.74 6.59 -0.86
C THR A 116 -6.55 6.39 -2.36
N TRP A 117 -5.78 7.27 -3.01
CA TRP A 117 -5.38 7.16 -4.41
C TRP A 117 -4.64 5.84 -4.70
N TRP A 118 -3.67 5.47 -3.86
CA TRP A 118 -2.93 4.22 -4.04
C TRP A 118 -3.82 2.98 -3.88
N ASN A 119 -4.74 3.00 -2.91
CA ASN A 119 -5.71 1.92 -2.72
C ASN A 119 -6.64 1.72 -3.92
N THR A 120 -6.94 2.77 -4.68
CA THR A 120 -7.71 2.67 -5.93
C THR A 120 -6.88 1.98 -7.01
N HIS A 121 -5.60 2.34 -7.15
CA HIS A 121 -4.69 1.68 -8.07
C HIS A 121 -4.51 0.18 -7.76
N VAL A 122 -4.34 -0.16 -6.49
CA VAL A 122 -4.27 -1.57 -6.03
C VAL A 122 -5.56 -2.34 -6.33
N GLN A 123 -6.72 -1.70 -6.23
CA GLN A 123 -7.99 -2.35 -6.57
C GLN A 123 -8.10 -2.66 -8.07
N THR A 124 -7.57 -1.80 -8.93
CA THR A 124 -7.61 -1.96 -10.38
C THR A 124 -6.56 -2.96 -10.88
N LEU A 125 -5.33 -2.87 -10.38
CA LEU A 125 -4.18 -3.64 -10.89
C LEU A 125 -3.95 -4.97 -10.14
N GLY A 126 -4.45 -5.09 -8.91
CA GLY A 126 -4.04 -6.12 -7.96
C GLY A 126 -2.79 -5.70 -7.17
N LEU A 127 -2.65 -6.24 -5.96
CA LEU A 127 -1.60 -5.83 -5.02
C LEU A 127 -0.20 -6.15 -5.53
N ASP A 128 0.01 -7.35 -6.06
CA ASP A 128 1.34 -7.78 -6.54
C ASP A 128 1.77 -6.99 -7.77
N THR A 129 0.86 -6.80 -8.74
CA THR A 129 1.10 -5.96 -9.92
C THR A 129 1.42 -4.52 -9.52
N ALA A 130 0.63 -3.94 -8.61
CA ALA A 130 0.85 -2.57 -8.15
C ALA A 130 2.19 -2.41 -7.43
N ASN A 131 2.56 -3.35 -6.56
CA ASN A 131 3.85 -3.32 -5.86
C ASN A 131 5.06 -3.55 -6.79
N SER A 132 4.84 -4.22 -7.93
CA SER A 132 5.89 -4.51 -8.93
C SER A 132 6.09 -3.39 -9.95
N ILE A 133 5.33 -2.30 -9.85
CA ILE A 133 5.54 -1.11 -10.68
C ILE A 133 6.96 -0.57 -10.41
N PRO A 134 7.78 -0.32 -11.45
CA PRO A 134 9.09 0.31 -11.26
C PRO A 134 8.95 1.68 -10.58
N TRP A 135 9.91 2.05 -9.74
CA TRP A 135 9.88 3.31 -8.98
C TRP A 135 9.68 4.55 -9.88
N GLU A 136 10.34 4.57 -11.04
CA GLU A 136 10.19 5.64 -12.05
C GLU A 136 8.75 5.76 -12.57
N ASN A 137 8.09 4.63 -12.83
CA ASN A 137 6.70 4.63 -13.27
C ASN A 137 5.76 5.08 -12.15
N PHE A 138 6.01 4.65 -10.92
CA PHE A 138 5.22 5.07 -9.76
C PHE A 138 5.31 6.59 -9.51
N THR A 139 6.51 7.16 -9.55
CA THR A 139 6.68 8.62 -9.38
C THR A 139 6.05 9.40 -10.52
N ARG A 140 6.14 8.91 -11.76
CA ARG A 140 5.41 9.48 -12.90
C ARG A 140 3.89 9.47 -12.71
N MET A 141 3.33 8.35 -12.24
CA MET A 141 1.89 8.28 -11.92
C MET A 141 1.47 9.30 -10.85
N LEU A 142 2.34 9.60 -9.87
CA LEU A 142 2.07 10.64 -8.86
C LEU A 142 2.15 12.07 -9.42
N HIS A 143 2.88 12.29 -10.51
CA HIS A 143 3.01 13.59 -11.16
C HIS A 143 1.89 13.88 -12.17
N GLU A 144 1.30 12.84 -12.75
CA GLU A 144 0.26 12.95 -13.77
C GLU A 144 -1.14 13.23 -13.19
N GLU A 145 -1.31 13.18 -11.86
CA GLU A 145 -2.58 13.40 -11.13
C GLU A 145 -2.58 14.68 -10.28
#